data_AF-A0A948PRA8-F1
#
_entry.id   AF-A0A948PRA8-F1
#
_cell.length_a   1.000
_cell.length_b   1.000
_cell.length_c   1.000
_cell.angle_alpha   90.00
_cell.angle_beta   90.00
_cell.angle_gamma   90.00
#
_symmetry.space_group_name_H-M   'P 1'
#
loop_
_entity.id
_entity.type
_entity.pdbx_description
1 polymer ?
#
loop_
_entity_poly.entity_id
_entity_poly.type
_entity_poly.pdbx_seq_one_letter_code
_entity_poly.pdbx_strand_id
1 'polypeptide(L)'
;MIEEEVLKSFAEKNVLVTGGTGLIGRQIVDILCRVEAKVKIVSLDKIEINEQAEHIFGDLTNFEFCKEITRDMDFVFHIAGIKG
;
A
#
# COMPACT_ATOMS: atom_id res chain seq x y z
N MET A 1 -6.22 16.63 10.81
CA MET A 1 -5.32 16.56 9.64
C MET A 1 -4.03 15.91 10.12
N ILE A 2 -3.42 14.99 9.37
CA ILE A 2 -2.14 14.37 9.79
C ILE A 2 -1.07 15.47 9.88
N GLU A 3 -0.23 15.40 10.91
CA GLU A 3 0.89 16.33 11.10
C GLU A 3 1.90 16.22 9.94
N GLU A 4 2.43 17.36 9.48
CA GLU A 4 3.31 17.41 8.30
C GLU A 4 4.61 16.61 8.49
N GLU A 5 5.14 16.60 9.71
CA GLU A 5 6.33 15.80 10.06
C GLU A 5 6.08 14.30 9.88
N VAL A 6 4.89 13.82 10.27
CA VAL A 6 4.48 12.43 10.07
C VAL A 6 4.38 12.11 8.58
N LEU A 7 3.78 12.98 7.78
CA LEU A 7 3.69 12.79 6.33
C LEU A 7 5.07 12.72 5.67
N LYS A 8 5.99 13.63 6.03
CA LYS A 8 7.35 13.66 5.49
C LYS A 8 8.18 12.43 5.88
N SER A 9 7.85 11.77 6.99
CA SER A 9 8.54 10.54 7.39
C SER A 9 8.40 9.38 6.38
N PHE A 10 7.40 9.44 5.50
CA PHE A 10 7.15 8.45 4.44
C PHE A 10 7.80 8.78 3.09
N ALA A 11 8.36 9.98 2.93
CA ALA A 11 8.96 10.38 1.66
C ALA A 11 10.12 9.46 1.25
N GLU A 12 10.15 9.07 -0.03
CA GLU A 12 11.13 8.15 -0.62
C GLU A 12 11.19 6.73 -0.02
N LYS A 13 10.31 6.41 0.95
CA LYS A 13 10.23 5.11 1.61
C LYS A 13 9.52 4.08 0.74
N ASN A 14 9.95 2.83 0.85
CA ASN A 14 9.26 1.68 0.28
C ASN A 14 8.06 1.33 1.16
N VAL A 15 6.85 1.54 0.64
CA VAL A 15 5.63 1.35 1.42
C VAL A 15 4.71 0.34 0.74
N LEU A 16 4.37 -0.73 1.44
CA LEU A 16 3.38 -1.70 1.00
C LEU A 16 2.00 -1.35 1.58
N VAL A 17 0.98 -1.24 0.72
CA VAL A 17 -0.42 -1.06 1.12
C VAL A 17 -1.22 -2.29 0.72
N THR A 18 -1.62 -3.10 1.69
CA THR A 18 -2.50 -4.25 1.43
C THR A 18 -3.95 -3.81 1.38
N GLY A 19 -4.75 -4.32 0.44
CA GLY A 19 -6.13 -3.87 0.26
C GLY A 19 -6.21 -2.44 -0.30
N GLY A 20 -5.16 -1.99 -1.00
CA GLY A 20 -5.06 -0.63 -1.53
C GLY A 20 -6.17 -0.26 -2.52
N THR A 21 -6.80 -1.23 -3.19
CA THR A 21 -7.95 -0.99 -4.08
C THR A 21 -9.27 -0.71 -3.33
N GLY A 22 -9.31 -1.00 -2.02
CA GLY A 22 -10.47 -0.80 -1.16
C GLY A 22 -10.81 0.68 -0.92
N LEU A 23 -11.92 0.93 -0.22
CA LEU A 23 -12.41 2.27 0.07
C LEU A 23 -11.39 3.11 0.87
N ILE A 24 -10.81 2.52 1.91
CA ILE A 24 -9.83 3.20 2.77
C ILE A 24 -8.44 3.14 2.12
N GLY A 25 -8.06 1.99 1.58
CA GLY A 25 -6.75 1.76 0.96
C GLY A 25 -6.42 2.79 -0.12
N ARG A 26 -7.38 3.12 -1.00
CA ARG A 26 -7.13 4.05 -2.11
C ARG A 26 -6.77 5.46 -1.64
N GLN A 27 -7.38 5.90 -0.54
CA GLN A 27 -7.11 7.22 0.04
C GLN A 27 -5.72 7.26 0.67
N ILE A 28 -5.31 6.17 1.32
CA ILE A 28 -3.96 6.04 1.88
C ILE A 28 -2.91 6.07 0.76
N VAL A 29 -3.14 5.32 -0.33
CA VAL A 29 -2.29 5.33 -1.52
C VAL A 29 -2.13 6.76 -2.07
N ASP A 30 -3.22 7.49 -2.25
CA ASP A 30 -3.16 8.87 -2.76
C ASP A 30 -2.36 9.80 -1.84
N ILE A 31 -2.51 9.67 -0.52
CA ILE A 31 -1.76 10.46 0.46
C ILE A 31 -0.26 10.14 0.39
N LEU A 32 0.10 8.86 0.32
CA LEU A 32 1.50 8.41 0.27
C LEU A 32 2.18 8.80 -1.06
N CYS A 33 1.49 8.68 -2.19
CA CYS A 33 2.04 9.06 -3.50
C CYS A 33 2.30 10.58 -3.57
N ARG A 34 1.43 11.40 -2.96
CA ARG A 34 1.62 12.87 -2.89
C ARG A 34 2.88 13.31 -2.14
N VAL A 35 3.39 12.46 -1.24
CA VAL A 35 4.64 12.71 -0.51
C VAL A 35 5.81 11.93 -1.11
N GLU A 36 5.68 11.46 -2.35
CA GLU A 36 6.74 10.77 -3.10
C GLU A 36 7.24 9.48 -2.42
N ALA A 37 6.37 8.80 -1.67
CA ALA A 37 6.65 7.43 -1.22
C ALA A 37 6.63 6.46 -2.41
N LYS A 38 7.46 5.41 -2.36
CA LYS A 38 7.49 4.32 -3.34
C LYS A 38 6.44 3.29 -2.95
N VAL A 39 5.22 3.51 -3.43
CA VAL A 39 4.04 2.73 -3.01
C VAL A 39 3.90 1.46 -3.85
N LYS A 40 3.79 0.32 -3.18
CA LYS A 40 3.30 -0.94 -3.74
C LYS A 40 1.93 -1.26 -3.17
N ILE A 41 1.00 -1.65 -4.03
CA ILE A 41 -0.34 -2.07 -3.65
C ILE A 41 -0.44 -3.56 -3.87
N VAL A 42 -1.01 -4.28 -2.91
CA VAL A 42 -1.40 -5.68 -3.09
C VAL A 42 -2.89 -5.87 -2.87
N SER A 43 -3.56 -6.49 -3.84
CA SER A 43 -4.97 -6.85 -3.75
C SER A 43 -5.31 -8.06 -4.63
N LEU A 44 -6.53 -8.59 -4.45
CA LEU A 44 -7.12 -9.62 -5.30
C LEU A 44 -7.88 -9.03 -6.51
N ASP A 45 -7.85 -7.71 -6.69
CA ASP A 45 -8.50 -7.02 -7.81
C ASP A 45 -7.45 -6.56 -8.81
N LYS A 46 -7.76 -6.60 -10.10
CA LYS A 46 -6.92 -6.03 -11.15
C LYS A 46 -7.43 -4.64 -11.52
N ILE A 47 -7.33 -3.71 -10.58
CA ILE A 47 -7.79 -2.33 -10.73
C ILE A 47 -6.60 -1.40 -10.52
N GLU A 48 -6.33 -0.55 -11.50
CA GLU A 48 -5.37 0.53 -11.39
C GLU A 48 -6.06 1.75 -10.78
N ILE A 49 -5.61 2.18 -9.60
CA ILE A 49 -6.23 3.28 -8.84
C ILE A 49 -5.35 4.53 -8.78
N ASN A 50 -4.06 4.42 -9.08
CA ASN A 50 -3.10 5.51 -9.05
C ASN A 50 -1.86 5.13 -9.88
N GLU A 51 -1.54 5.88 -10.92
CA GLU A 51 -0.44 5.57 -11.86
C GLU A 51 0.96 5.65 -11.21
N GLN A 52 1.10 6.29 -10.05
CA GLN A 52 2.37 6.41 -9.33
C GLN A 52 2.69 5.18 -8.45
N ALA A 53 1.71 4.30 -8.23
CA ALA A 53 1.88 3.11 -7.40
C ALA A 53 2.06 1.85 -8.26
N GLU A 54 2.82 0.88 -7.76
CA GLU A 54 2.97 -0.44 -8.37
C GLU A 54 1.84 -1.37 -7.90
N HIS A 55 1.04 -1.92 -8.82
CA HIS A 55 -0.09 -2.79 -8.50
C HIS A 55 0.27 -4.26 -8.64
N ILE A 56 0.22 -4.99 -7.54
CA ILE A 56 0.51 -6.41 -7.46
C ILE A 56 -0.79 -7.17 -7.20
N PHE A 57 -1.14 -8.06 -8.11
CA PHE A 57 -2.20 -9.03 -7.86
C PHE A 57 -1.66 -10.17 -7.00
N GLY A 58 -2.27 -10.44 -5.84
CA GLY A 58 -1.85 -11.57 -5.02
C GLY A 58 -2.68 -11.81 -3.77
N ASP A 59 -2.54 -13.02 -3.22
CA ASP A 59 -3.31 -13.52 -2.09
C ASP A 59 -2.47 -13.52 -0.81
N LEU A 60 -2.92 -12.73 0.16
CA LEU A 60 -2.24 -12.57 1.46
C LEU A 60 -2.42 -13.77 2.40
N THR A 61 -3.26 -14.75 2.07
CA THR A 61 -3.32 -16.02 2.79
C THR A 61 -2.11 -16.91 2.49
N ASN A 62 -1.38 -16.62 1.40
CA ASN A 62 -0.12 -17.29 1.09
C ASN A 62 1.04 -16.65 1.85
N PHE A 63 1.58 -17.40 2.83
CA PHE A 63 2.67 -16.91 3.69
C PHE A 63 3.98 -16.63 2.95
N GLU A 64 4.36 -17.46 1.97
CA GLU A 64 5.60 -17.23 1.21
C GLU A 64 5.48 -16.01 0.30
N PHE A 65 4.29 -15.80 -0.28
CA PHE A 65 3.99 -14.56 -0.99
C PHE A 65 4.10 -13.34 -0.07
N CYS A 66 3.50 -13.40 1.14
CA CYS A 66 3.63 -12.33 2.14
C CYS A 66 5.08 -12.02 2.48
N LYS A 67 5.93 -13.04 2.67
CA LYS A 67 7.38 -12.85 2.91
C LYS A 67 8.08 -12.19 1.73
N GLU A 68 7.70 -12.55 0.50
CA GLU A 68 8.28 -11.97 -0.70
C GLU A 68 7.90 -10.49 -0.86
N ILE A 69 6.61 -10.15 -0.78
CA ILE A 69 6.13 -8.78 -1.03
C ILE A 69 6.49 -7.79 0.08
N THR A 70 6.76 -8.29 1.30
CA THR A 70 7.20 -7.45 2.42
C THR A 70 8.71 -7.24 2.46
N ARG A 71 9.47 -7.96 1.62
CA ARG A 71 10.92 -7.81 1.54
C ARG A 71 11.29 -6.38 1.14
N ASP A 72 12.25 -5.80 1.86
CA ASP A 72 12.78 -4.46 1.63
C ASP A 72 11.75 -3.31 1.77
N MET A 73 10.62 -3.56 2.44
CA MET A 73 9.64 -2.53 2.78
C MET A 73 10.02 -1.83 4.09
N ASP A 74 9.97 -0.50 4.10
CA ASP A 74 10.14 0.30 5.31
C ASP A 74 8.85 0.28 6.16
N PHE A 75 7.68 0.29 5.49
CA PHE A 75 6.37 0.33 6.13
C PHE A 75 5.37 -0.60 5.44
N VAL A 76 4.44 -1.14 6.24
CA VAL A 76 3.27 -1.89 5.75
C VAL A 76 1.99 -1.29 6.32
N PHE A 77 1.11 -0.81 5.46
CA PHE A 77 -0.25 -0.41 5.80
C PHE A 77 -1.19 -1.58 5.51
N HIS A 78 -1.53 -2.34 6.55
CA HIS A 78 -2.39 -3.50 6.41
C HIS A 78 -3.89 -3.15 6.50
N ILE A 79 -4.52 -2.88 5.37
CA ILE A 79 -5.95 -2.52 5.25
C ILE A 79 -6.74 -3.57 4.47
N ALA A 80 -6.15 -4.74 4.22
CA ALA A 80 -6.87 -5.85 3.60
C ALA A 80 -7.83 -6.46 4.63
N GLY A 81 -9.08 -6.65 4.23
CA GLY A 81 -10.10 -7.27 5.07
C GLY A 81 -11.37 -7.49 4.26
N ILE A 82 -12.08 -8.57 4.56
CA ILE A 82 -13.38 -8.86 3.96
C ILE A 82 -14.43 -8.36 4.94
N LYS A 83 -15.31 -7.48 4.48
CA LYS A 83 -16.50 -7.10 5.24
C LYS A 83 -17.49 -8.25 5.18
N GLY A 84 -17.83 -8.83 6.33
CA GLY A 84 -18.90 -9.83 6.47
C GLY A 84 -20.29 -9.24 6.33
#